data_AF-A0A9D5EYC6-F1
#
_entry.id   AF-A0A9D5EYC6-F1
#
_cell.length_a   1.000
_cell.length_b   1.000
_cell.length_c   1.000
_cell.angle_alpha   90.00
_cell.angle_beta   90.00
_cell.angle_gamma   90.00
#
_symmetry.space_group_name_H-M   'P 1'
#
loop_
_entity.id
_entity.type
_entity.pdbx_description
1 polymer ?
#
loop_
_entity_poly.entity_id
_entity_poly.type
_entity_poly.pdbx_seq_one_letter_code
_entity_poly.pdbx_strand_id
1 'polypeptide(L)' 'MNEAQTLAYVQAAAVAVNLPLGEAQAQRVAIHLQRTAGLAALLDGFELAPHDEPAEIYCPAPFQPSRH' A
#
# COMPACT_ATOMS: atom_id res chain seq x y z
N MET A 1 8.79 -11.21 -0.53
CA MET A 1 8.01 -12.17 -1.36
C MET A 1 8.85 -12.62 -2.53
N ASN A 2 8.86 -13.91 -2.83
CA ASN A 2 9.50 -14.42 -4.05
C ASN A 2 8.57 -14.23 -5.27
N GLU A 3 9.10 -14.44 -6.48
CA GLU A 3 8.38 -14.20 -7.73
C GLU A 3 7.04 -14.96 -7.84
N ALA A 4 7.04 -16.25 -7.47
CA ALA A 4 5.84 -17.07 -7.50
C ALA A 4 4.77 -16.57 -6.50
N GLN A 5 5.19 -16.16 -5.31
CA GLN A 5 4.30 -15.57 -4.31
C GLN A 5 3.72 -14.23 -4.78
N THR A 6 4.52 -13.41 -5.46
CA THR A 6 4.06 -12.12 -6.00
C THR A 6 3.04 -12.29 -7.11
N LEU A 7 3.24 -13.24 -8.03
CA LEU A 7 2.24 -13.53 -9.06
C LEU A 7 0.93 -14.05 -8.45
N ALA A 8 1.02 -15.00 -7.52
CA ALA A 8 -0.16 -15.53 -6.83
C ALA A 8 -0.92 -14.43 -6.08
N TYR A 9 -0.21 -13.54 -5.40
CA TYR A 9 -0.80 -12.38 -4.73
C TYR A 9 -1.52 -11.46 -5.71
N VAL A 10 -0.89 -11.10 -6.84
CA VAL A 10 -1.51 -10.25 -7.86
C VAL A 10 -2.80 -10.87 -8.39
N GLN A 11 -2.79 -12.16 -8.70
CA GLN A 11 -3.97 -12.86 -9.21
C GLN A 11 -5.13 -12.87 -8.19
N ALA A 12 -4.83 -13.20 -6.93
CA ALA A 12 -5.86 -13.22 -5.88
C ALA A 12 -6.38 -11.82 -5.54
N ALA A 13 -5.49 -10.84 -5.41
CA ALA A 13 -5.85 -9.46 -5.10
C ALA A 13 -6.70 -8.83 -6.21
N ALA A 14 -6.35 -9.09 -7.48
CA ALA A 14 -7.09 -8.63 -8.64
C ALA A 14 -8.57 -9.08 -8.61
N VAL A 15 -8.83 -10.32 -8.21
CA VAL A 15 -10.19 -10.83 -8.00
C VAL A 15 -10.87 -10.10 -6.84
N ALA A 16 -10.19 -9.96 -5.70
CA ALA A 16 -10.74 -9.33 -4.51
C ALA A 16 -11.15 -7.86 -4.72
N VAL A 17 -10.40 -7.12 -5.56
CA VAL A 17 -10.70 -5.72 -5.89
C VAL A 17 -11.54 -5.56 -7.17
N ASN A 18 -12.07 -6.65 -7.73
CA ASN A 18 -12.87 -6.66 -8.95
C ASN A 18 -12.17 -6.00 -10.16
N LEU A 19 -10.86 -6.26 -10.32
CA LEU A 19 -10.05 -5.82 -11.45
C LEU A 19 -9.53 -7.06 -12.21
N PRO A 20 -10.35 -7.68 -13.08
CA PRO A 20 -9.95 -8.91 -13.74
C PRO A 20 -8.74 -8.69 -14.66
N LEU A 21 -7.71 -9.51 -14.47
CA LEU A 21 -6.49 -9.49 -15.27
C LEU A 21 -6.38 -10.79 -16.07
N GLY A 22 -6.05 -10.67 -17.36
CA GLY A 22 -5.56 -11.81 -18.12
C GLY A 22 -4.18 -12.26 -17.63
N GLU A 23 -3.78 -13.48 -17.96
CA GLU A 23 -2.51 -14.08 -17.48
C GLU A 23 -1.28 -13.20 -17.79
N ALA A 24 -1.15 -12.74 -19.04
CA ALA A 24 -0.04 -11.88 -19.45
C ALA A 24 -0.07 -10.51 -18.76
N GLN A 25 -1.26 -9.99 -18.40
CA GLN A 25 -1.37 -8.74 -17.64
C GLN A 25 -0.92 -8.97 -16.20
N ALA A 26 -1.36 -10.06 -15.56
CA ALA A 26 -0.96 -10.41 -14.20
C ALA A 26 0.56 -10.59 -14.07
N GLN A 27 1.21 -11.21 -15.06
CA GLN A 27 2.67 -11.33 -15.10
C GLN A 27 3.37 -9.96 -15.15
N ARG A 28 2.92 -9.05 -16.02
CA ARG A 28 3.49 -7.68 -16.09
C ARG A 28 3.28 -6.92 -14.78
N VAL A 29 2.09 -6.99 -14.21
CA VAL A 29 1.79 -6.35 -12.92
C VAL A 29 2.66 -6.93 -11.80
N ALA A 30 2.88 -8.25 -11.76
CA ALA A 30 3.74 -8.89 -10.78
C ALA A 30 5.20 -8.40 -10.86
N ILE A 31 5.74 -8.18 -12.06
CA ILE A 31 7.08 -7.60 -12.24
C ILE A 31 7.16 -6.20 -11.62
N HIS A 32 6.17 -5.34 -11.87
CA HIS A 32 6.14 -4.00 -11.28
C HIS A 32 5.96 -4.06 -9.76
N LEU A 33 5.09 -4.94 -9.26
CA LEU A 33 4.86 -5.11 -7.83
C LEU A 33 6.13 -5.61 -7.12
N GLN A 34 6.90 -6.52 -7.73
CA GLN A 34 8.17 -7.00 -7.16
C GLN A 34 9.18 -5.87 -6.97
N ARG A 35 9.25 -4.93 -7.92
CA ARG A 35 10.10 -3.73 -7.81
C ARG A 35 9.63 -2.84 -6.66
N THR A 36 8.32 -2.62 -6.54
CA THR A 36 7.72 -1.85 -5.45
C THR A 36 7.94 -2.52 -4.09
N ALA A 37 7.88 -3.85 -4.01
CA ALA A 37 8.17 -4.59 -2.79
C ALA A 37 9.62 -4.36 -2.31
N GLY A 38 10.57 -4.20 -3.25
CA GLY A 38 11.93 -3.78 -2.92
C GLY A 38 12.00 -2.39 -2.31
N LEU A 39 11.21 -1.43 -2.80
CA LEU A 39 11.11 -0.09 -2.21
C LEU A 39 10.43 -0.11 -0.83
N ALA A 40 9.37 -0.90 -0.67
CA ALA A 40 8.69 -1.07 0.61
C ALA A 40 9.63 -1.67 1.67
N ALA A 41 10.49 -2.63 1.30
CA ALA A 41 11.49 -3.18 2.22
C ALA A 41 12.52 -2.13 2.71
N LEU A 42 12.77 -1.06 1.94
CA LEU A 42 13.58 0.06 2.42
C LEU A 42 12.84 0.86 3.51
N LEU A 43 11.52 1.00 3.39
CA LEU A 43 10.68 1.69 4.37
C LEU A 43 10.52 0.88 5.67
N ASP A 44 10.46 -0.45 5.59
CA ASP A 44 10.42 -1.33 6.77
C ASP A 44 11.68 -1.22 7.65
N GLY A 45 12.77 -0.67 7.11
CA GLY A 45 14.02 -0.43 7.84
C GLY A 45 14.00 0.81 8.73
N PHE A 46 12.96 1.64 8.67
CA PHE A 46 12.82 2.80 9.55
C PHE A 46 12.09 2.38 10.83
N GLU A 47 12.66 2.69 11.99
CA GLU A 47 12.00 2.47 13.27
C GLU A 47 10.84 3.46 13.43
N LEU A 48 9.64 2.93 13.67
CA LEU A 48 8.45 3.70 14.03
C LEU A 48 7.96 3.23 15.40
N ALA A 49 7.76 4.19 16.30
CA ALA A 49 7.09 3.99 17.58
C ALA A 49 5.56 4.04 17.39
N PRO A 50 4.77 3.44 18.30
CA PRO A 50 3.31 3.48 18.22
C PRO A 50 2.67 4.87 18.23
N HIS A 51 3.42 5.91 18.64
CA HIS A 51 2.99 7.29 18.68
C HIS A 51 3.52 8.13 17.51
N ASP A 52 4.24 7.52 16.55
CA ASP A 52 4.55 8.18 15.29
C ASP A 52 3.28 8.23 14.45
N GLU A 53 2.76 9.46 14.33
CA GLU A 53 1.49 9.72 13.68
C GLU A 53 1.61 9.81 12.16
N PRO A 54 0.53 9.53 11.40
CA PRO A 54 0.47 9.87 9.98
C PRO A 54 0.80 11.35 9.75
N ALA A 55 1.35 11.66 8.58
CA ALA A 55 1.73 13.03 8.23
C ALA A 55 0.57 14.05 8.31
N GLU A 56 -0.67 13.57 8.14
CA GLU A 56 -1.88 14.38 8.23
C GLU A 56 -2.92 13.70 9.13
N ILE A 57 -3.48 14.47 10.06
CA ILE A 57 -4.52 14.02 10.98
C ILE A 57 -5.88 14.60 10.58
N TYR A 58 -6.91 13.78 10.64
CA TYR A 58 -8.27 14.18 10.31
C TYR A 58 -8.77 15.34 11.20
N CYS A 59 -9.25 16.41 10.56
CA CYS A 59 -9.88 17.55 11.22
C CYS A 59 -11.37 17.61 10.82
N PRO A 60 -12.31 17.24 11.70
CA PRO A 60 -13.74 17.14 11.35
C PRO A 60 -14.37 18.51 11.03
N ALA A 61 -13.86 19.57 11.65
CA ALA A 61 -14.23 20.94 11.37
C ALA A 61 -13.07 21.86 11.80
N PRO A 62 -12.88 23.01 11.13
CA PRO A 62 -11.93 24.01 11.60
C PRO A 62 -12.25 24.43 13.04
N PHE A 63 -11.21 24.68 13.82
CA PHE A 63 -11.37 25.18 15.18
C PHE A 63 -12.09 26.54 15.17
N GLN A 64 -13.16 26.66 15.96
CA GLN A 64 -13.87 27.93 16.20
C GLN A 64 -13.46 28.48 17.56
N PRO A 65 -12.65 29.56 17.65
CA PRO A 65 -12.26 30.13 18.92
C PRO A 65 -13.49 30.67 19.68
N SER A 66 -13.48 30.53 21.01
CA SER A 66 -14.50 31.10 21.89
C SER A 66 -14.47 32.63 21.86
N ARG A 67 -15.64 33.27 21.89
CA ARG A 67 -15.77 34.73 22.07
C ARG A 67 -15.66 35.11 23.55
N HIS A 68 -14.50 34.95 24.16
CA HIS A 68 -14.17 35.53 25.46
C HIS A 68 -12.74 36.04 25.46
#